data_AF-A0A239AUS0-F1
#
_entry.id   AF-A0A239AUS0-F1
#
_cell.length_a   1.000
_cell.length_b   1.000
_cell.length_c   1.000
_cell.angle_alpha   90.00
_cell.angle_beta   90.00
_cell.angle_gamma   90.00
#
_symmetry.space_group_name_H-M   'P 1'
#
loop_
_entity.id
_entity.type
_entity.pdbx_description
1 polymer ?
#
loop_
_entity_poly.entity_id
_entity_poly.type
_entity_poly.pdbx_seq_one_letter_code
_entity_poly.pdbx_strand_id
1 'polypeptide(L)'
;MTMSTCGLYGLFWYLRNWELYRRASGARVMLLPRILWPELFLYSLLSRVDRRIRASGRNYEWSPWWLACGMLLAWVLGVQLWMVSLPIPGWIDAVLMMIALFLLALGEVQRAINFCEGDPQGGGNAQLTAVNWLWISIFTSGWIVLGY
;
A
#
# COMPACT_ATOMS: atom_id res chain seq x y z
N MET A 1 -1.19 -8.08 -6.46
CA MET A 1 -0.09 -7.49 -7.28
C MET A 1 1.12 -7.12 -6.44
N THR A 2 0.96 -6.46 -5.28
CA THR A 2 2.07 -6.01 -4.42
C THR A 2 3.18 -7.06 -4.20
N MET A 3 2.84 -8.29 -3.81
CA MET A 3 3.83 -9.35 -3.59
C MET A 3 4.51 -9.79 -4.90
N SER A 4 3.73 -10.00 -5.96
CA SER A 4 4.22 -10.44 -7.28
C SER A 4 5.18 -9.46 -7.96
N THR A 5 5.15 -8.19 -7.55
CA THR A 5 6.02 -7.12 -8.06
C THR A 5 6.98 -6.60 -6.98
N CYS A 6 7.24 -7.37 -5.92
CA CYS A 6 8.20 -7.03 -4.86
C CYS A 6 7.99 -5.65 -4.23
N GLY A 7 6.74 -5.28 -3.97
CA GLY A 7 6.39 -3.99 -3.37
C GLY A 7 6.29 -2.82 -4.34
N LEU A 8 6.81 -2.91 -5.58
CA LEU A 8 6.76 -1.81 -6.56
C LEU A 8 5.33 -1.42 -6.94
N TYR A 9 4.43 -2.40 -7.08
CA TYR A 9 3.01 -2.12 -7.25
C TYR A 9 2.43 -1.34 -6.05
N GLY A 10 2.93 -1.56 -4.83
CA GLY A 10 2.51 -0.79 -3.65
C GLY A 10 2.85 0.70 -3.78
N LEU A 11 4.07 1.02 -4.25
CA LEU A 11 4.46 2.40 -4.54
C LEU A 11 3.64 3.00 -5.68
N PHE A 12 3.47 2.26 -6.78
CA PHE A 12 2.62 2.67 -7.89
C PHE A 12 1.19 2.97 -7.42
N TRP A 13 0.59 2.06 -6.67
CA TRP A 13 -0.74 2.18 -6.11
C TRP A 13 -0.86 3.42 -5.23
N TYR A 14 0.12 3.66 -4.37
CA TYR A 14 0.16 4.83 -3.50
C TYR A 14 0.20 6.14 -4.30
N LEU A 15 1.09 6.23 -5.30
CA LEU A 15 1.21 7.41 -6.16
C LEU A 15 -0.06 7.62 -7.01
N ARG A 16 -0.66 6.53 -7.48
CA ARG A 16 -1.90 6.55 -8.25
C ARG A 16 -3.05 7.13 -7.43
N ASN A 17 -3.17 6.77 -6.16
CA ASN A 17 -4.19 7.34 -5.27
C ASN A 17 -3.99 8.85 -5.08
N TRP A 18 -2.76 9.32 -4.91
CA TRP A 18 -2.47 10.77 -4.85
C TRP A 18 -2.78 11.50 -6.15
N GLU A 19 -2.49 10.88 -7.29
CA GLU A 19 -2.82 11.44 -8.59
C GLU A 19 -4.34 11.56 -8.79
N LEU A 20 -5.10 10.50 -8.46
CA LEU A 20 -6.56 10.52 -8.54
C LEU A 20 -7.14 11.58 -7.60
N TYR A 21 -6.65 11.65 -6.35
CA TYR A 21 -7.03 12.69 -5.42
C TYR A 21 -6.77 14.10 -5.96
N ARG A 22 -5.58 14.33 -6.54
CA ARG A 22 -5.20 15.61 -7.16
C ARG A 22 -6.17 15.99 -8.29
N ARG A 23 -6.51 15.04 -9.17
CA ARG A 23 -7.44 15.25 -10.29
C ARG A 23 -8.85 15.54 -9.81
N ALA A 24 -9.35 14.80 -8.81
CA ALA A 24 -10.72 14.94 -8.32
C ALA A 24 -10.94 16.20 -7.46
N SER A 25 -9.93 16.62 -6.67
CA SER A 25 -10.07 17.76 -5.75
C SER A 25 -9.56 19.09 -6.30
N GLY A 26 -8.80 19.08 -7.41
CA GLY A 26 -8.05 20.25 -7.89
C GLY A 26 -6.92 20.71 -6.96
N ALA A 27 -6.66 19.99 -5.86
CA ALA A 27 -5.63 20.37 -4.90
C ALA A 27 -4.24 20.30 -5.52
N ARG A 28 -3.38 21.30 -5.28
CA ARG A 28 -1.98 21.26 -5.69
C ARG A 28 -1.18 20.28 -4.82
N VAL A 29 -1.12 19.03 -5.26
CA VAL A 29 -0.35 17.96 -4.62
C VAL A 29 0.95 17.72 -5.39
N MET A 30 2.10 17.94 -4.72
CA MET A 30 3.41 17.61 -5.26
C MET A 30 3.69 16.11 -5.09
N LEU A 31 4.00 15.42 -6.20
CA LEU A 31 4.30 13.98 -6.19
C LEU A 31 5.73 13.69 -5.73
N LEU A 32 6.70 14.57 -6.04
CA LEU A 32 8.11 14.30 -5.76
C LEU A 32 8.40 14.00 -4.26
N PRO A 33 7.93 14.80 -3.27
CA PRO A 33 8.15 14.46 -1.86
C PRO A 33 7.48 13.15 -1.43
N ARG A 34 6.39 12.77 -2.10
CA ARG A 34 5.64 11.53 -1.83
C ARG A 34 6.30 10.30 -2.44
N ILE A 35 7.12 10.49 -3.47
CA ILE A 35 7.97 9.41 -4.01
C ILE A 35 9.15 9.15 -3.07
N LEU A 36 9.75 10.22 -2.54
CA LEU A 36 10.95 10.12 -1.69
C LEU A 36 10.63 9.67 -0.25
N TRP A 37 9.48 10.08 0.29
CA TRP A 37 9.07 9.74 1.66
C TRP A 37 7.59 9.35 1.74
N PRO A 38 7.16 8.29 1.04
CA PRO A 38 5.75 7.89 0.96
C PRO A 38 5.12 7.66 2.35
N GLU A 39 5.89 7.13 3.30
CA GLU A 39 5.47 6.78 4.65
C GLU A 39 4.99 8.00 5.44
N LEU A 40 5.66 9.15 5.31
CA LEU A 40 5.28 10.40 6.00
C LEU A 40 3.92 10.94 5.54
N PHE A 41 3.55 10.64 4.30
CA PHE A 41 2.33 11.15 3.69
C PHE A 41 1.19 10.13 3.67
N LEU A 42 1.42 8.88 4.13
CA LEU A 42 0.40 7.84 4.17
C LEU A 42 -0.80 8.25 5.04
N TYR A 43 -0.55 8.72 6.27
CA TYR A 43 -1.63 9.22 7.13
C TYR A 43 -2.42 10.36 6.47
N SER A 44 -1.73 11.28 5.78
CA SER A 44 -2.39 12.37 5.06
C SER A 44 -3.33 11.83 3.98
N LEU A 45 -2.92 10.80 3.24
CA LEU A 45 -3.76 10.14 2.24
C LEU A 45 -4.98 9.49 2.90
N LEU A 46 -4.78 8.66 3.93
CA LEU A 46 -5.87 7.95 4.61
C LEU A 46 -6.89 8.91 5.24
N SER A 47 -6.42 10.00 5.86
CA SER A 47 -7.29 11.02 6.43
C SER A 47 -8.14 11.74 5.39
N ARG A 48 -7.64 11.89 4.15
CA ARG A 48 -8.41 12.49 3.04
C ARG A 48 -9.51 11.55 2.56
N VAL A 49 -9.23 10.26 2.49
CA VAL A 49 -10.23 9.23 2.20
C VAL A 49 -11.33 9.26 3.27
N ASP A 50 -10.96 9.25 4.55
CA ASP A 50 -11.92 9.29 5.66
C ASP A 50 -12.79 10.56 5.63
N ARG A 51 -12.17 11.73 5.42
CA ARG A 51 -12.91 12.98 5.27
C ARG A 51 -13.88 12.94 4.08
N ARG A 52 -13.51 12.33 2.95
CA ARG A 52 -14.40 12.21 1.79
C ARG A 52 -15.56 11.25 2.06
N ILE A 53 -15.33 10.15 2.78
CA ILE A 53 -16.39 9.25 3.24
C ILE A 53 -17.40 10.03 4.08
N ARG A 54 -16.93 10.71 5.14
CA ARG A 54 -17.79 11.50 6.04
C ARG A 54 -18.52 12.63 5.32
N ALA A 55 -17.84 13.33 4.40
CA ALA A 55 -18.45 14.40 3.60
C ALA A 55 -19.58 13.91 2.69
N SER A 56 -19.59 12.62 2.33
CA SER A 56 -20.68 12.00 1.57
C SER A 56 -21.86 11.52 2.44
N GLY A 57 -21.86 11.85 3.75
CA GLY A 57 -22.89 11.41 4.70
C GLY A 57 -22.80 9.92 5.06
N ARG A 58 -21.73 9.24 4.64
CA ARG A 58 -21.47 7.82 4.92
C ARG A 58 -20.42 7.69 6.03
N ASN A 59 -20.44 6.56 6.72
CA ASN A 59 -19.44 6.19 7.72
C ASN A 59 -18.82 4.84 7.34
N TYR A 60 -17.53 4.68 7.66
CA TYR A 60 -16.78 3.44 7.52
C TYR A 60 -15.98 3.23 8.81
N GLU A 61 -16.00 2.02 9.38
CA GLU A 61 -15.35 1.74 10.66
C GLU A 61 -13.89 1.35 10.44
N TRP A 62 -12.99 2.30 10.71
CA TRP A 62 -11.55 2.14 10.58
C TRP A 62 -10.83 3.30 11.29
N SER A 63 -9.52 3.18 11.46
CA SER A 63 -8.70 4.28 11.97
C SER A 63 -7.55 4.57 11.00
N PRO A 64 -7.61 5.69 10.25
CA PRO A 64 -6.51 6.17 9.43
C PRO A 64 -5.20 6.30 10.21
N TRP A 65 -5.28 6.70 11.47
CA TRP A 65 -4.11 6.87 12.35
C TRP A 65 -3.46 5.53 12.65
N TRP A 66 -4.22 4.57 13.18
CA TRP A 66 -3.67 3.27 13.57
C TRP A 66 -3.12 2.49 12.38
N LEU A 67 -3.78 2.55 11.23
CA LEU A 67 -3.28 1.92 10.01
C LEU A 67 -1.98 2.58 9.52
N ALA A 68 -1.91 3.91 9.46
CA ALA A 68 -0.70 4.59 9.02
C ALA A 68 0.48 4.35 9.99
N CYS A 69 0.24 4.44 11.31
CA CYS A 69 1.25 4.17 12.31
C CYS A 69 1.72 2.72 12.29
N GLY A 70 0.81 1.75 12.17
CA GLY A 70 1.14 0.33 12.09
C GLY A 70 1.96 0.00 10.85
N MET A 71 1.58 0.56 9.68
CA MET A 71 2.34 0.38 8.44
C MET A 71 3.72 1.04 8.49
N LEU A 72 3.84 2.24 9.08
CA LEU A 72 5.13 2.89 9.30
C LEU A 72 6.02 2.07 10.24
N LEU A 73 5.45 1.57 11.35
CA LEU A 73 6.19 0.74 12.30
C LEU A 73 6.69 -0.55 11.65
N ALA A 74 5.83 -1.24 10.89
CA ALA A 74 6.21 -2.43 10.14
C ALA A 74 7.34 -2.15 9.14
N TRP A 75 7.29 -1.00 8.46
CA TRP A 75 8.36 -0.59 7.55
C TRP A 75 9.69 -0.35 8.29
N VAL A 76 9.67 0.43 9.39
CA VAL A 76 10.88 0.70 10.19
C VAL A 76 11.47 -0.60 10.73
N LEU A 77 10.66 -1.48 11.32
CA LEU A 77 11.11 -2.76 11.85
C LEU A 77 11.69 -3.65 10.75
N GLY A 78 11.09 -3.67 9.56
CA GLY A 78 11.63 -4.40 8.41
C GLY A 78 13.00 -3.92 7.95
N VAL A 79 13.18 -2.60 7.87
CA VAL A 79 14.50 -2.01 7.56
C VAL A 79 15.52 -2.38 8.63
N GLN A 80 15.17 -2.29 9.91
CA GLN A 80 16.09 -2.64 10.99
C GLN A 80 16.47 -4.12 10.97
N LEU A 81 15.51 -5.02 10.79
CA LEU A 81 15.78 -6.46 10.67
C LEU A 81 16.72 -6.77 9.50
N TRP A 82 16.56 -6.09 8.37
CA TRP A 82 17.44 -6.23 7.22
C TRP A 82 18.86 -5.70 7.50
N MET A 83 18.98 -4.51 8.10
CA MET A 83 20.26 -3.83 8.26
C MET A 83 21.16 -4.47 9.32
N VAL A 84 20.57 -5.04 10.39
CA VAL A 84 21.38 -5.53 11.51
C VAL A 84 21.87 -6.98 11.28
N SER A 85 21.45 -7.65 10.19
CA SER A 85 21.89 -9.02 9.82
C SER A 85 21.96 -9.98 11.02
N LEU A 86 21.03 -9.83 11.97
CA LEU A 86 21.11 -10.56 13.22
C LEU A 86 20.72 -12.01 12.96
N PRO A 87 21.55 -13.00 13.35
CA PRO A 87 21.17 -14.40 13.29
C PRO A 87 20.23 -14.70 14.46
N ILE A 88 19.03 -14.10 14.45
CA ILE A 88 17.99 -14.33 15.45
C ILE A 88 17.24 -15.61 15.05
N PRO A 89 17.19 -16.65 15.89
CA PRO A 89 16.31 -17.79 15.65
C PRO A 89 14.86 -17.32 15.42
N GLY A 90 14.24 -17.74 14.31
CA GLY A 90 12.89 -17.32 13.95
C GLY A 90 12.78 -15.96 13.24
N TRP A 91 13.90 -15.37 12.77
CA TRP A 91 13.86 -14.11 12.02
C TRP A 91 13.00 -14.18 10.76
N ILE A 92 13.00 -15.32 10.06
CA ILE A 92 12.15 -15.55 8.88
C ILE A 92 10.67 -15.49 9.27
N ASP A 93 10.29 -16.18 10.35
CA ASP A 93 8.91 -16.18 10.85
C ASP A 93 8.45 -14.78 11.25
N ALA A 94 9.33 -14.00 11.90
CA ALA A 94 9.05 -12.61 12.26
C ALA A 94 8.86 -11.72 11.02
N VAL A 95 9.71 -11.87 9.99
CA VAL A 95 9.58 -11.15 8.72
C VAL A 95 8.28 -11.52 8.00
N LEU A 96 7.95 -12.81 7.90
CA LEU A 96 6.72 -13.28 7.28
C LEU A 96 5.47 -12.78 8.01
N MET A 97 5.49 -12.81 9.35
CA MET A 97 4.42 -12.26 10.18
C MET A 97 4.20 -10.77 9.90
N MET A 98 5.28 -10.00 9.83
CA MET A 98 5.22 -8.56 9.56
C MET A 98 4.73 -8.25 8.14
N ILE A 99 5.14 -9.04 7.14
CA ILE A 99 4.59 -8.94 5.77
C ILE A 99 3.09 -9.23 5.77
N ALA A 100 2.65 -10.26 6.49
CA ALA A 100 1.23 -10.59 6.59
C ALA A 100 0.43 -9.47 7.24
N LEU A 101 0.89 -8.91 8.36
CA LEU A 101 0.26 -7.76 9.03
C LEU A 101 0.20 -6.53 8.11
N PHE A 102 1.27 -6.25 7.36
CA PHE A 102 1.29 -5.15 6.40
C PHE A 102 0.26 -5.36 5.27
N LEU A 103 0.16 -6.59 4.74
CA LEU A 103 -0.83 -6.92 3.70
C LEU A 103 -2.27 -6.83 4.22
N LEU A 104 -2.53 -7.24 5.45
CA LEU A 104 -3.83 -7.07 6.09
C LEU A 104 -4.19 -5.58 6.24
N ALA A 105 -3.26 -4.76 6.74
CA ALA A 105 -3.46 -3.32 6.85
C ALA A 105 -3.70 -2.65 5.48
N LEU A 106 -2.92 -3.04 4.46
CA LEU A 106 -3.11 -2.58 3.09
C LEU A 106 -4.48 -3.00 2.54
N GLY A 107 -4.95 -4.20 2.86
CA GLY A 107 -6.28 -4.70 2.54
C GLY A 107 -7.39 -3.84 3.15
N GLU A 108 -7.28 -3.51 4.44
CA GLU A 108 -8.25 -2.62 5.10
C GLU A 108 -8.28 -1.22 4.49
N VAL A 109 -7.10 -0.67 4.16
CA VAL A 109 -7.00 0.62 3.45
C VAL A 109 -7.67 0.54 2.07
N GLN A 110 -7.43 -0.54 1.32
CA GLN A 110 -8.05 -0.72 0.01
C GLN A 110 -9.57 -0.81 0.12
N ARG A 111 -10.12 -1.51 1.11
CA ARG A 111 -11.57 -1.58 1.35
C ARG A 111 -12.16 -0.21 1.69
N ALA A 112 -11.48 0.59 2.51
CA ALA A 112 -11.91 1.96 2.81
C ALA A 112 -11.94 2.85 1.55
N ILE A 113 -10.93 2.74 0.69
CA ILE A 113 -10.86 3.48 -0.59
C ILE A 113 -11.97 3.01 -1.54
N ASN A 114 -12.15 1.71 -1.69
CA ASN A 114 -13.22 1.09 -2.47
C ASN A 114 -14.60 1.59 -2.02
N PHE A 115 -14.85 1.59 -0.70
CA PHE A 115 -16.06 2.16 -0.12
C PHE A 115 -16.21 3.65 -0.44
N CYS A 116 -15.13 4.43 -0.30
CA CYS A 116 -15.11 5.86 -0.61
C CYS A 116 -15.54 6.13 -2.06
N GLU A 117 -15.03 5.36 -3.02
CA GLU A 117 -15.36 5.47 -4.45
C GLU A 117 -16.70 4.84 -4.84
N GLY A 118 -17.43 4.23 -3.91
CA GLY A 118 -18.73 3.63 -4.19
C GLY A 118 -18.65 2.23 -4.81
N ASP A 119 -17.51 1.55 -4.68
CA ASP A 119 -17.31 0.15 -5.07
C ASP A 119 -16.92 -0.73 -3.86
N PRO A 120 -17.79 -0.93 -2.84
CA PRO A 120 -17.42 -1.65 -1.63
C PRO A 120 -17.00 -3.12 -1.87
N GLN A 121 -17.51 -3.73 -2.95
CA GLN A 121 -17.18 -5.10 -3.32
C GLN A 121 -15.86 -5.20 -4.10
N GLY A 122 -15.26 -4.08 -4.51
CA GLY A 122 -14.01 -4.04 -5.26
C GLY A 122 -14.12 -4.62 -6.67
N GLY A 123 -15.32 -4.58 -7.27
CA GLY A 123 -15.59 -5.17 -8.57
C GLY A 123 -14.77 -4.55 -9.69
N GLY A 124 -14.47 -3.25 -9.60
CA GLY A 124 -13.72 -2.53 -10.63
C GLY A 124 -12.27 -3.00 -10.81
N ASN A 125 -11.68 -3.64 -9.80
CA ASN A 125 -10.31 -4.17 -9.83
C ASN A 125 -10.25 -5.67 -9.50
N ALA A 126 -11.38 -6.39 -9.61
CA ALA A 126 -11.46 -7.80 -9.24
C ALA A 126 -10.69 -8.73 -10.21
N GLN A 127 -10.41 -8.28 -11.44
CA GLN A 127 -9.76 -9.08 -12.46
C GLN A 127 -8.35 -8.58 -12.79
N LEU A 128 -7.44 -9.53 -13.04
CA LEU A 128 -6.12 -9.21 -13.56
C LEU A 128 -6.19 -9.04 -15.08
N THR A 129 -5.73 -7.88 -15.56
CA THR A 129 -5.64 -7.59 -16.98
C THR A 129 -4.40 -8.23 -17.60
N ALA A 130 -4.33 -8.29 -18.93
CA ALA A 130 -3.12 -8.71 -19.64
C ALA A 130 -1.88 -7.88 -19.25
N VAL A 131 -2.06 -6.59 -18.99
CA VAL A 131 -0.98 -5.70 -18.51
C VAL A 131 -0.52 -6.10 -17.10
N ASN A 132 -1.45 -6.48 -16.22
CA ASN A 132 -1.09 -6.98 -14.89
C ASN A 132 -0.26 -8.26 -15.00
N TRP A 133 -0.69 -9.20 -15.84
CA TRP A 133 0.06 -10.44 -16.10
C TRP A 133 1.45 -10.17 -16.67
N LEU A 134 1.57 -9.26 -17.63
CA LEU A 134 2.87 -8.85 -18.19
C LEU A 134 3.84 -8.37 -17.09
N TRP A 135 3.38 -7.48 -16.21
CA TRP A 135 4.22 -6.99 -15.12
C TRP A 135 4.60 -8.10 -14.13
N ILE A 136 3.67 -8.98 -13.76
CA ILE A 136 3.98 -10.15 -12.93
C ILE A 136 5.10 -10.95 -13.58
N SER A 137 4.96 -11.30 -14.87
CA SER A 137 5.94 -12.11 -15.60
C SER A 137 7.31 -11.45 -15.67
N ILE A 138 7.39 -10.13 -15.87
CA ILE A 138 8.67 -9.40 -15.88
C ILE A 138 9.36 -9.50 -14.52
N PHE A 139 8.64 -9.23 -13.42
CA PHE A 139 9.25 -9.25 -12.10
C PHE A 139 9.60 -10.67 -11.64
N THR A 140 8.73 -11.66 -11.86
CA THR A 140 9.02 -13.05 -11.49
C THR A 140 10.17 -13.64 -12.30
N SER A 141 10.26 -13.35 -13.61
CA SER A 141 11.40 -13.80 -14.43
C SER A 141 12.71 -13.13 -14.04
N GLY A 142 12.69 -11.85 -13.67
CA GLY A 142 13.87 -11.14 -13.15
C GLY A 142 14.49 -11.85 -11.94
N TRP A 143 13.67 -12.39 -11.02
CA TRP A 143 14.16 -13.18 -9.90
C TRP A 143 14.83 -14.49 -10.30
N ILE A 144 14.20 -15.24 -11.21
CA ILE A 144 14.75 -16.52 -11.70
C ILE A 144 16.11 -16.31 -12.36
N VAL A 145 16.28 -15.22 -13.11
CA VAL A 145 17.52 -14.89 -13.81
C VAL A 145 18.61 -14.36 -12.86
N LEU A 146 18.23 -13.61 -11.83
CA LEU A 146 19.17 -12.99 -10.88
C LEU A 146 19.62 -13.92 -9.74
N GLY A 147 19.09 -15.14 -9.65
CA GLY A 147 19.68 -16.21 -8.85
C GLY A 147 19.61 -16.01 -7.34
N TYR A 148 18.40 -15.75 -6.82
CA TYR A 148 18.04 -16.05 -5.43
C TYR A 148 17.00 -17.17 -5.38
#